data_AF-A0A847XRI7-F1
#
_entry.id   AF-A0A847XRI7-F1
#
_cell.length_a   1.000
_cell.length_b   1.000
_cell.length_c   1.000
_cell.angle_alpha   90.00
_cell.angle_beta   90.00
_cell.angle_gamma   90.00
#
_symmetry.space_group_name_H-M   'P 1'
#
loop_
_entity.id
_entity.type
_entity.pdbx_description
1 polymer ?
#
loop_
_entity_poly.entity_id
_entity_poly.type
_entity_poly.pdbx_seq_one_letter_code
_entity_poly.pdbx_strand_id
1 'polypeptide(L)'
;MQIDFLEILGAFMVLFAIIDIPGSIPVIINIKSKGVIVNPTKVTMASLLILLAFLFVGSPLLGIFGIGVSSFAIAGSFIIFLIAMEMILGIELFKQDAHGNSSAIFPIAFPL
;
A
#
# COMPACT_ATOMS: atom_id res chain seq x y z
N MET A 1 24.89 -6.96 -19.95
CA MET A 1 23.64 -7.19 -19.21
C MET A 1 22.68 -7.87 -20.19
N GLN A 2 22.46 -9.17 -20.06
CA GLN A 2 21.44 -9.86 -20.85
C GLN A 2 20.08 -9.52 -20.24
N ILE A 3 19.18 -8.97 -21.05
CA ILE A 3 17.82 -8.66 -20.63
C ILE A 3 17.01 -9.94 -20.75
N ASP A 4 16.64 -10.52 -19.61
CA ASP A 4 15.76 -11.69 -19.56
C ASP A 4 14.30 -11.23 -19.43
N PHE A 5 13.51 -11.48 -20.47
CA PHE A 5 12.10 -11.12 -20.50
C PHE A 5 11.25 -11.92 -19.49
N LEU A 6 11.64 -13.15 -19.16
CA LEU A 6 10.95 -13.99 -18.19
C LEU A 6 11.12 -13.41 -16.79
N GLU A 7 12.31 -12.93 -16.46
CA GLU A 7 12.61 -12.32 -15.16
C GLU A 7 11.89 -10.99 -14.99
N ILE A 8 11.86 -10.14 -16.03
CA ILE A 8 11.08 -8.90 -16.03
C ILE A 8 9.59 -9.18 -15.82
N LEU A 9 9.05 -10.16 -16.55
CA LEU A 9 7.64 -10.51 -16.44
C LEU A 9 7.32 -11.12 -15.07
N GLY A 10 8.21 -11.95 -14.52
CA GLY A 10 8.09 -12.49 -13.17
C GLY A 10 8.06 -11.38 -12.11
N ALA A 11 9.01 -10.45 -12.16
CA ALA A 11 9.06 -9.31 -11.25
C ALA A 11 7.82 -8.41 -11.39
N PHE A 12 7.36 -8.16 -12.61
CA PHE A 12 6.12 -7.43 -12.87
C PHE A 12 4.91 -8.11 -12.25
N MET A 13 4.75 -9.42 -12.43
CA MET A 13 3.61 -10.17 -11.88
C MET A 13 3.59 -10.13 -10.34
N VAL A 14 4.76 -10.22 -9.70
CA VAL A 14 4.90 -10.10 -8.24
C VAL A 14 4.50 -8.69 -7.78
N LEU A 15 5.06 -7.65 -8.40
CA LEU A 15 4.74 -6.27 -8.06
C LEU A 15 3.26 -5.93 -8.33
N PHE A 16 2.68 -6.45 -9.41
CA PHE A 16 1.27 -6.26 -9.74
C PHE A 16 0.36 -6.89 -8.68
N ALA A 17 0.70 -8.10 -8.21
CA ALA A 17 -0.03 -8.77 -7.14
C ALA A 17 0.08 -8.04 -5.79
N ILE A 18 1.25 -7.49 -5.45
CA ILE A 18 1.48 -6.71 -4.24
C ILE A 18 0.69 -5.39 -4.30
N ILE A 19 0.81 -4.62 -5.38
CA ILE A 19 0.13 -3.31 -5.48
C ILE A 19 -1.41 -3.43 -5.37
N ASP A 20 -1.99 -4.56 -5.79
CA ASP A 20 -3.42 -4.89 -5.70
C ASP A 20 -4.38 -3.74 -6.06
N ILE A 21 -4.29 -3.29 -7.31
CA ILE A 21 -5.19 -2.28 -7.86
C ILE A 21 -6.67 -2.74 -7.81
N PRO A 22 -7.04 -3.98 -8.19
CA PRO A 22 -8.43 -4.43 -8.13
C PRO A 22 -9.01 -4.40 -6.72
N GLY A 23 -8.28 -4.87 -5.71
CA GLY A 23 -8.69 -4.82 -4.32
C GLY A 23 -8.81 -3.39 -3.80
N SER A 24 -8.03 -2.46 -4.32
CA SER A 24 -8.10 -1.03 -3.97
C SER A 24 -9.30 -0.28 -4.56
N ILE A 25 -10.05 -0.85 -5.52
CA ILE A 25 -11.16 -0.16 -6.20
C ILE A 25 -12.24 0.35 -5.24
N PRO A 26 -12.79 -0.45 -4.29
CA PRO A 26 -13.84 0.02 -3.40
C PRO A 26 -13.36 1.14 -2.46
N VAL A 27 -12.10 1.10 -2.03
CA VAL A 27 -11.45 2.16 -1.23
C VAL A 27 -11.42 3.47 -2.03
N ILE A 28 -11.00 3.41 -3.29
CA ILE A 28 -10.94 4.58 -4.17
C ILE A 28 -12.35 5.15 -4.42
N ILE A 29 -13.36 4.31 -4.61
CA ILE A 29 -14.76 4.73 -4.78
C ILE A 29 -15.28 5.42 -3.50
N ASN A 30 -15.01 4.87 -2.32
CA ASN A 30 -15.41 5.45 -1.03
C ASN A 30 -14.77 6.84 -0.81
N ILE A 31 -13.49 7.00 -1.16
CA ILE A 31 -12.80 8.30 -1.03
C ILE A 31 -13.37 9.32 -2.00
N LYS A 32 -13.68 8.92 -3.25
CA LYS A 32 -14.33 9.80 -4.23
C LYS A 32 -15.75 10.19 -3.82
N SER A 33 -16.53 9.29 -3.21
CA SER A 33 -17.89 9.60 -2.76
C SER A 33 -17.91 10.63 -1.62
N LYS A 34 -16.82 10.74 -0.85
CA LYS A 34 -16.60 11.77 0.18
C LYS A 34 -16.14 13.12 -0.38
N GLY A 35 -16.13 13.31 -1.71
CA GLY A 35 -15.76 14.57 -2.36
C GLY A 35 -14.26 14.81 -2.53
N VAL A 36 -13.42 13.80 -2.27
CA VAL A 36 -11.96 13.91 -2.39
C VAL A 36 -11.53 13.66 -3.84
N ILE A 37 -10.80 14.62 -4.41
CA ILE A 37 -10.23 14.50 -5.76
C ILE A 37 -8.92 13.71 -5.69
N VAL A 38 -8.96 12.44 -6.11
CA VAL A 38 -7.77 11.60 -6.23
C VAL A 38 -7.08 11.90 -7.56
N ASN A 39 -5.86 12.45 -7.51
CA ASN A 39 -5.03 12.67 -8.70
C ASN A 39 -4.16 11.42 -8.95
N PRO A 40 -4.40 10.64 -10.03
CA PRO A 40 -3.70 9.38 -10.27
C PRO A 40 -2.18 9.55 -10.35
N THR A 41 -1.71 10.57 -11.06
CA THR A 41 -0.28 10.80 -11.25
C THR A 41 0.45 11.08 -9.94
N LYS A 42 -0.14 11.91 -9.07
CA LYS A 42 0.44 12.21 -7.75
C LYS A 42 0.48 10.97 -6.86
N VAL A 43 -0.58 10.17 -6.88
CA VAL A 43 -0.68 8.93 -6.10
C VAL A 43 0.36 7.92 -6.59
N THR A 44 0.42 7.65 -7.90
CA THR A 44 1.40 6.72 -8.47
C THR A 44 2.84 7.15 -8.19
N MET A 45 3.15 8.45 -8.31
CA MET A 45 4.49 8.96 -8.02
C MET A 45 4.82 8.83 -6.52
N ALA A 46 3.86 9.10 -5.64
CA ALA A 46 4.05 8.91 -4.20
C ALA A 46 4.31 7.44 -3.86
N SER A 47 3.51 6.50 -4.38
CA SER A 47 3.70 5.06 -4.17
C SER A 47 5.05 4.58 -4.71
N LEU A 48 5.47 5.04 -5.90
CA LEU A 48 6.78 4.73 -6.46
C LEU A 48 7.93 5.19 -5.55
N LEU A 49 7.86 6.43 -5.06
CA LEU A 49 8.88 6.99 -4.18
C LEU A 49 8.93 6.24 -2.84
N ILE A 50 7.78 5.89 -2.26
CA ILE A 50 7.70 5.11 -1.02
C ILE A 50 8.31 3.72 -1.23
N LEU A 51 7.95 3.03 -2.32
CA LEU A 51 8.50 1.72 -2.65
C LEU A 51 10.02 1.75 -2.84
N LEU A 52 10.52 2.74 -3.58
CA LEU A 52 11.97 2.91 -3.78
C LEU A 52 12.67 3.24 -2.46
N ALA A 53 12.12 4.15 -1.65
CA ALA A 53 12.69 4.47 -0.36
C ALA A 53 12.76 3.25 0.55
N PHE A 54 11.68 2.46 0.63
CA PHE A 54 11.61 1.27 1.47
C PHE A 54 12.51 0.14 0.94
N LEU A 55 12.71 0.03 -0.37
CA LEU A 55 13.64 -0.91 -0.98
C LEU A 55 15.08 -0.72 -0.47
N PHE A 56 15.55 0.53 -0.37
CA PHE A 56 16.92 0.83 0.08
C PHE A 56 17.05 0.96 1.60
N VAL A 57 16.02 1.49 2.28
CA VAL A 57 16.10 1.90 3.69
C VAL A 57 15.33 0.97 4.63
N GLY A 58 14.42 0.13 4.12
CA GLY A 58 13.50 -0.67 4.94
C GLY A 58 14.19 -1.63 5.90
N SER A 59 15.12 -2.46 5.42
CA SER A 59 15.85 -3.42 6.27
C SER A 59 16.72 -2.72 7.34
N PRO A 60 17.56 -1.72 7.01
CA PRO A 60 18.27 -0.93 8.02
C PRO A 60 17.35 -0.25 9.04
N LEU A 61 16.22 0.32 8.59
CA LEU A 61 15.25 0.98 9.45
C LEU A 61 14.65 0.01 10.47
N LEU A 62 14.25 -1.18 10.03
CA LEU A 62 13.72 -2.23 10.89
C LEU A 62 14.77 -2.73 11.89
N GLY A 63 16.03 -2.82 11.45
CA GLY A 63 17.16 -3.19 12.29
C GLY A 63 17.39 -2.25 13.49
N ILE A 64 17.12 -0.95 13.35
CA ILE A 64 17.23 0.02 14.46
C ILE A 64 16.25 -0.32 15.60
N PHE A 65 15.08 -0.86 15.26
CA PHE A 65 14.07 -1.28 16.22
C PHE A 65 14.26 -2.72 16.72
N GLY A 66 15.29 -3.43 16.25
CA GLY A 66 15.50 -4.84 16.56
C GLY A 66 14.45 -5.77 15.97
N ILE A 67 13.76 -5.35 14.90
CA ILE A 67 12.68 -6.09 14.25
C ILE A 67 13.19 -6.71 12.96
N GLY A 68 12.89 -7.99 12.73
CA GLY A 68 13.17 -8.66 11.46
C GLY A 68 12.12 -8.34 10.39
N VAL A 69 12.54 -8.37 9.12
CA VAL A 69 11.62 -8.19 7.96
C VAL A 69 10.45 -9.18 8.02
N SER A 70 10.70 -10.42 8.44
CA SER A 70 9.67 -11.45 8.61
C SER A 70 8.63 -11.05 9.67
N SER A 71 9.05 -10.51 10.81
CA SER A 71 8.14 -10.06 11.86
C SER A 71 7.31 -8.85 11.42
N PHE A 72 7.93 -7.91 10.69
CA PHE A 72 7.21 -6.77 10.09
C PHE A 72 6.17 -7.24 9.06
N ALA A 73 6.53 -8.18 8.19
CA ALA A 73 5.62 -8.75 7.20
C ALA A 73 4.41 -9.47 7.85
N ILE A 74 4.63 -10.19 8.96
CA ILE A 74 3.53 -10.81 9.72
C ILE A 74 2.60 -9.74 10.29
N ALA A 75 3.13 -8.68 10.89
CA ALA A 75 2.29 -7.59 11.41
C ALA A 75 1.51 -6.89 10.28
N GLY A 76 2.16 -6.63 9.14
CA GLY A 76 1.52 -6.03 7.97
C GLY A 76 0.37 -6.87 7.42
N SER A 77 0.55 -8.19 7.29
CA SER A 77 -0.49 -9.09 6.78
C SER A 77 -1.73 -9.14 7.67
N PHE A 78 -1.57 -9.02 9.00
CA PHE A 78 -2.69 -8.87 9.93
C PHE A 78 -3.46 -7.57 9.71
N ILE A 79 -2.77 -6.45 9.46
CA ILE A 79 -3.42 -5.16 9.16
C ILE A 79 -4.21 -5.24 7.86
N ILE A 80 -3.61 -5.77 6.79
CA ILE A 80 -4.28 -5.92 5.48
C ILE A 80 -5.49 -6.84 5.59
N PHE A 81 -5.37 -7.94 6.33
CA PHE A 81 -6.49 -8.84 6.60
C PHE A 81 -7.66 -8.13 7.29
N LEU A 82 -7.39 -7.29 8.29
CA LEU A 82 -8.42 -6.51 8.98
C LEU A 82 -9.06 -5.46 8.07
N ILE A 83 -8.28 -4.81 7.20
CA ILE A 83 -8.79 -3.86 6.20
C ILE A 83 -9.71 -4.59 5.20
N ALA A 84 -9.27 -5.73 4.67
CA ALA A 84 -10.08 -6.55 3.77
C ALA A 84 -11.40 -7.00 4.43
N MET A 85 -11.33 -7.37 5.72
CA MET A 85 -12.51 -7.71 6.52
C MET A 85 -13.46 -6.51 6.66
N GLU A 86 -12.96 -5.34 7.03
CA GLU A 86 -13.72 -4.08 7.09
C GLU A 86 -14.41 -3.77 5.75
N MET A 87 -13.72 -3.97 4.62
CA MET A 87 -14.29 -3.77 3.29
C MET A 87 -15.39 -4.77 2.92
N ILE A 88 -15.24 -6.05 3.27
CA ILE A 88 -16.23 -7.10 2.97
C ILE A 88 -17.47 -6.96 3.87
N LEU A 89 -17.27 -6.69 5.15
CA LEU A 89 -18.35 -6.60 6.14
C LEU A 89 -19.00 -5.20 6.19
N GLY A 90 -18.38 -4.17 5.61
CA GLY A 90 -18.88 -2.80 5.65
C GLY A 90 -18.89 -2.19 7.06
N ILE A 91 -18.00 -2.65 7.95
CA ILE A 91 -17.86 -2.16 9.33
C ILE A 91 -16.59 -1.31 9.44
N GLU A 92 -16.64 -0.18 10.16
CA GLU A 92 -15.44 0.63 10.41
C GLU A 92 -14.67 0.09 11.64
N LEU A 93 -13.56 -0.60 11.41
CA LEU A 93 -12.66 -1.08 12.48
C LEU A 93 -11.60 -0.02 12.83
N PHE A 94 -11.16 0.77 11.84
CA PHE A 94 -10.20 1.85 12.01
C PHE A 94 -10.88 3.23 11.92
N LYS A 95 -11.17 3.85 13.06
CA LYS A 95 -11.66 5.23 13.10
C LYS A 95 -10.56 6.20 12.68
N GLN A 96 -10.65 6.77 11.47
CA GLN A 96 -9.82 7.89 11.05
C GLN A 96 -10.48 9.20 11.50
N ASP A 97 -9.92 9.86 12.51
CA ASP A 97 -10.35 11.21 12.90
C ASP A 97 -10.01 12.19 11.78
N ALA A 98 -11.04 12.62 11.04
CA ALA A 98 -10.95 13.51 9.88
C ALA A 98 -10.66 14.97 10.28
N HIS A 99 -9.56 15.22 10.98
CA HIS A 99 -9.06 16.57 11.25
C HIS A 99 -7.70 16.77 10.55
N GLY A 100 -7.76 16.95 9.23
CA GLY A 100 -6.61 17.41 8.44
C GLY A 100 -6.74 17.07 6.96
N ASN A 101 -6.50 18.06 6.09
CA ASN A 101 -6.51 17.97 4.62
C ASN A 101 -5.45 17.01 4.00
N SER A 102 -4.90 16.08 4.78
CA SER A 102 -3.85 15.12 4.38
C SER A 102 -4.33 13.66 4.38
N SER A 103 -5.61 13.40 4.66
CA SER A 103 -6.17 12.04 4.83
C SER A 103 -6.31 11.21 3.54
N ALA A 104 -6.05 11.78 2.35
CA ALA A 104 -6.25 11.08 1.07
C ALA A 104 -5.07 10.20 0.64
N ILE A 105 -3.92 10.31 1.32
CA ILE A 105 -2.67 9.67 0.89
C ILE A 105 -2.46 8.32 1.60
N PHE A 106 -3.05 8.11 2.77
CA PHE A 106 -2.94 6.87 3.55
C PHE A 106 -4.35 6.28 3.65
N PRO A 107 -4.72 5.19 2.92
CA PRO A 107 -3.95 3.99 2.59
C PRO A 107 -3.58 3.85 1.11
N ILE A 108 -3.99 4.75 0.23
CA ILE A 108 -3.80 4.59 -1.23
C ILE A 108 -2.30 4.63 -1.63
N ALA A 109 -1.47 5.40 -0.92
CA ALA A 109 -0.06 5.52 -1.26
C ALA A 109 0.77 4.31 -0.79
N PHE A 110 0.24 3.50 0.14
CA PHE A 110 0.89 2.28 0.57
C PHE A 110 0.36 1.12 -0.28
N PRO A 111 1.17 0.51 -1.14
CA PRO A 111 0.76 -0.72 -1.82
C PRO A 111 0.44 -1.78 -0.75
N LEU A 112 -0.61 -2.57 -1.01
CA LEU A 112 -1.07 -3.64 -0.13
C LEU A 112 -0.04 -4.78 -0.05
#